data_AF-W2RS53-F1
#
_entry.id   AF-W2RS53-F1
#
_cell.length_a   1.000
_cell.length_b   1.000
_cell.length_c   1.000
_cell.angle_alpha   90.00
_cell.angle_beta   90.00
_cell.angle_gamma   90.00
#
_symmetry.space_group_name_H-M   'P 1'
#
loop_
_entity.id
_entity.type
_entity.pdbx_description
1 polymer ?
#
loop_
_entity_poly.entity_id
_entity_poly.type
_entity_poly.pdbx_seq_one_letter_code
_entity_poly.pdbx_strand_id
1 'polypeptide(L)'
;MAVATAAIELPKELQHLPGRLVRFFTRYPPHLYSAKHTGVALPLTRREAKEGKLVALESKKAPSPKKSKINQSEGQTTEAIVPESSSSTVNASAPSQTSVTSETPATSDPTIPAETSTPIPTTSSTGRAIDGLTRATRFPPNPFLPFRNPTTGRWAGARISLRTQADLVKLAKKHSIENLLPPGRKSTVFKEERVLHRGLRVKGTGEGQQVKGHQWERKIPALLQKRQEALEQMPALVREWQARGHGRGWKKFPKVKGPR
;
A
#
# COMPACT_ATOMS: atom_id res chain seq x y z
N MET A 1 -17.99 -50.45 -13.88
CA MET A 1 -17.25 -49.42 -13.12
C MET A 1 -17.96 -48.09 -13.30
N ALA A 2 -18.74 -47.67 -12.31
CA ALA A 2 -19.51 -46.44 -12.35
C ALA A 2 -18.62 -45.27 -11.91
N VAL A 3 -18.36 -44.33 -12.81
CA VAL A 3 -17.65 -43.08 -12.48
C VAL A 3 -18.68 -42.14 -11.85
N ALA A 4 -18.55 -41.94 -10.53
CA ALA A 4 -19.34 -40.99 -9.77
C ALA A 4 -19.08 -39.58 -10.30
N THR A 5 -20.06 -39.03 -11.03
CA THR A 5 -20.15 -37.62 -11.34
C THR A 5 -20.52 -36.90 -10.06
N ALA A 6 -19.50 -36.38 -9.36
CA ALA A 6 -19.69 -35.51 -8.21
C ALA A 6 -20.44 -34.26 -8.67
N ALA A 7 -21.73 -34.21 -8.37
CA ALA A 7 -22.54 -33.02 -8.49
C ALA A 7 -21.90 -31.93 -7.63
N ILE A 8 -21.38 -30.90 -8.30
CA ILE A 8 -20.88 -29.68 -7.65
C ILE A 8 -22.10 -29.05 -6.97
N GLU A 9 -22.19 -29.21 -5.65
CA GLU A 9 -23.19 -28.54 -4.83
C GLU A 9 -23.00 -27.02 -4.97
N LEU A 10 -23.84 -26.43 -5.81
CA LEU A 10 -24.00 -25.00 -5.90
C LEU A 10 -24.61 -24.51 -4.58
N PRO A 11 -23.97 -23.59 -3.83
CA PRO A 11 -24.50 -23.12 -2.56
C PRO A 11 -25.90 -22.53 -2.73
N LYS A 12 -26.78 -22.78 -1.75
CA LYS A 12 -28.20 -22.36 -1.70
C LYS A 12 -28.41 -20.85 -1.91
N GLU A 13 -27.36 -20.03 -1.83
CA GLU A 13 -27.38 -18.58 -2.07
C GLU A 13 -27.62 -18.16 -3.53
N LEU A 14 -27.56 -19.09 -4.49
CA LEU A 14 -27.78 -18.78 -5.91
C LEU A 14 -29.26 -18.67 -6.31
N GLN A 15 -30.20 -19.06 -5.45
CA GLN A 15 -31.63 -19.08 -5.80
C GLN A 15 -32.29 -17.68 -5.81
N HIS A 16 -31.64 -16.65 -5.28
CA HIS A 16 -32.13 -15.26 -5.29
C HIS A 16 -31.11 -14.27 -5.85
N LEU A 17 -30.29 -14.71 -6.81
CA LEU A 17 -29.30 -13.83 -7.43
C LEU A 17 -29.99 -12.81 -8.36
N PRO A 18 -29.66 -11.51 -8.26
CA PRO A 18 -30.16 -10.51 -9.19
C PRO A 18 -29.86 -10.92 -10.64
N GLY A 19 -30.85 -10.81 -11.53
CA GLY A 19 -30.69 -11.22 -12.94
C GLY A 19 -29.49 -10.56 -13.63
N ARG A 20 -29.07 -9.37 -13.18
CA ARG A 20 -27.85 -8.70 -13.67
C ARG A 20 -26.56 -9.44 -13.32
N LEU A 21 -26.47 -10.02 -12.12
CA LEU A 21 -25.34 -10.85 -11.71
C LEU A 21 -25.36 -12.20 -12.42
N VAL A 22 -26.55 -12.80 -12.59
CA VAL A 22 -26.71 -14.03 -13.37
C VAL A 22 -26.21 -13.82 -14.81
N ARG A 23 -26.70 -12.79 -15.52
CA ARG A 23 -26.24 -12.44 -16.87
C ARG A 23 -24.74 -12.15 -16.95
N PHE A 24 -24.17 -11.61 -15.88
CA PHE A 24 -22.74 -11.39 -15.81
C PHE A 24 -21.98 -12.71 -15.70
N PHE A 25 -22.39 -13.62 -14.80
CA PHE A 25 -21.73 -14.91 -14.60
C PHE A 25 -21.95 -15.89 -15.75
N THR A 26 -23.06 -15.79 -16.49
CA THR A 26 -23.24 -16.57 -17.73
C THR A 26 -22.24 -16.16 -18.81
N ARG A 27 -21.97 -14.85 -18.94
CA ARG A 27 -20.99 -14.33 -19.90
C ARG A 27 -19.55 -14.49 -19.41
N TYR A 28 -19.32 -14.40 -18.11
CA TYR A 28 -18.01 -14.45 -17.46
C TYR A 28 -18.06 -15.45 -16.30
N PRO A 29 -17.79 -16.73 -16.57
CA PRO A 29 -17.88 -17.77 -15.56
C PRO A 29 -16.88 -17.56 -14.42
N PRO A 30 -17.29 -17.74 -13.15
CA PRO A 30 -16.44 -17.43 -12.01
C PRO A 30 -15.17 -18.29 -11.96
N HIS A 31 -15.19 -19.53 -12.42
CA HIS A 31 -14.00 -20.40 -12.42
C HIS A 31 -12.84 -19.85 -13.28
N LEU A 32 -13.12 -19.03 -14.30
CA LEU A 32 -12.08 -18.44 -15.16
C LEU A 32 -11.65 -17.04 -14.69
N TYR A 33 -12.57 -16.29 -14.09
CA TYR A 33 -12.38 -14.86 -13.86
C TYR A 33 -12.32 -14.46 -12.39
N SER A 34 -12.87 -15.27 -11.48
CA SER A 34 -12.98 -14.95 -10.06
C SER A 34 -11.62 -14.71 -9.41
N ALA A 35 -11.54 -13.71 -8.54
CA ALA A 35 -10.37 -13.48 -7.70
C ALA A 35 -10.03 -14.71 -6.84
N LYS A 36 -11.05 -15.40 -6.30
CA LYS A 36 -10.91 -16.62 -5.47
C LYS A 36 -10.24 -17.76 -6.23
N HIS A 37 -10.63 -18.00 -7.48
CA HIS A 37 -10.15 -19.15 -8.27
C HIS A 37 -8.82 -18.86 -8.96
N THR A 38 -8.63 -17.62 -9.41
CA THR A 38 -7.41 -17.25 -10.14
C THR A 38 -6.25 -16.90 -9.21
N GLY A 39 -6.52 -16.56 -7.94
CA GLY A 39 -5.52 -16.06 -7.00
C GLY A 39 -4.84 -14.77 -7.48
N VAL A 40 -5.40 -14.08 -8.49
CA VAL A 40 -4.82 -12.87 -9.07
C VAL A 40 -5.30 -11.67 -8.25
N ALA A 41 -4.40 -11.06 -7.49
CA ALA A 41 -4.64 -9.73 -6.91
C ALA A 41 -4.17 -8.62 -7.87
N LEU A 42 -4.81 -7.47 -7.82
CA LEU A 42 -4.36 -6.29 -8.56
C LEU A 42 -3.23 -5.61 -7.78
N PRO A 43 -2.06 -5.35 -8.39
CA PRO A 43 -0.99 -4.66 -7.70
C PRO A 43 -1.42 -3.22 -7.38
N LEU A 44 -1.11 -2.78 -6.17
CA LEU A 44 -1.47 -1.44 -5.71
C LEU A 44 -0.44 -0.48 -6.27
N THR A 45 0.86 -0.71 -6.13
CA THR A 45 1.89 0.22 -6.61
C THR A 45 2.53 -0.19 -7.94
N ARG A 46 3.15 0.78 -8.63
CA ARG A 46 4.02 0.49 -9.79
C ARG A 46 5.25 -0.32 -9.39
N ARG A 47 5.71 -0.17 -8.14
CA ARG A 47 6.82 -0.94 -7.56
C ARG A 47 6.41 -2.40 -7.37
N GLU A 48 5.31 -2.66 -6.67
CA GLU A 48 4.74 -4.02 -6.56
C GLU A 48 4.44 -4.63 -7.93
N ALA A 49 3.91 -3.85 -8.87
CA ALA A 49 3.68 -4.35 -10.23
C ALA A 49 4.99 -4.69 -10.97
N LYS A 50 6.09 -4.00 -10.66
CA LYS A 50 7.42 -4.28 -11.20
C LYS A 50 8.05 -5.49 -10.51
N GLU A 51 7.98 -5.55 -9.18
CA GLU A 51 8.46 -6.65 -8.34
C GLU A 51 7.73 -7.95 -8.67
N GLY A 52 6.39 -7.93 -8.74
CA GLY A 52 5.61 -9.09 -9.17
C GLY A 52 5.91 -9.54 -10.59
N LYS A 53 6.30 -8.62 -11.49
CA LYS A 53 6.82 -8.99 -12.82
C LYS A 53 8.21 -9.62 -12.74
N LEU A 54 9.10 -9.09 -11.90
CA LEU A 54 10.44 -9.65 -11.69
C LEU A 54 10.37 -11.05 -11.09
N VAL A 55 9.59 -11.24 -10.01
CA VAL A 55 9.34 -12.55 -9.40
C VAL A 55 8.76 -13.53 -10.41
N ALA A 56 7.80 -13.10 -11.25
CA ALA A 56 7.22 -13.95 -12.29
C ALA A 56 8.17 -14.25 -13.47
N LEU A 57 9.22 -13.44 -13.68
CA LEU A 57 10.28 -13.70 -14.65
C LEU A 57 11.35 -14.61 -14.06
N GLU A 58 11.70 -14.42 -12.78
CA GLU A 58 12.64 -15.23 -12.02
C GLU A 58 12.14 -16.67 -11.85
N SER A 59 10.85 -16.84 -11.52
CA SER A 59 10.19 -18.15 -11.47
C SER A 59 10.15 -18.86 -12.83
N LYS A 60 10.28 -18.13 -13.95
CA LYS A 60 10.40 -18.71 -15.31
C LYS A 60 11.84 -19.05 -15.69
N LYS A 61 12.83 -18.46 -15.01
CA LYS A 61 14.26 -18.64 -15.29
C LYS A 61 14.89 -19.74 -14.42
N ALA A 62 14.26 -20.13 -13.32
CA ALA A 62 14.76 -21.21 -12.47
C ALA A 62 14.75 -22.57 -13.20
N PRO A 63 15.91 -23.25 -13.36
CA PRO A 63 15.96 -24.60 -13.89
C PRO A 63 15.36 -25.59 -12.89
N SER A 64 14.51 -26.49 -13.38
CA SER A 64 13.93 -27.61 -12.62
C SER A 64 15.00 -28.42 -11.87
N PRO A 65 14.85 -28.73 -10.58
CA PRO A 65 15.77 -29.62 -9.89
C PRO A 65 15.59 -31.05 -10.42
N LYS A 66 16.62 -31.54 -11.13
CA LYS A 66 16.78 -32.96 -11.44
C LYS A 66 16.94 -33.72 -10.12
N LYS A 67 16.21 -34.82 -9.98
CA LYS A 67 16.42 -35.82 -8.92
C LYS A 67 17.85 -36.36 -9.02
N SER A 68 18.59 -36.35 -7.92
CA SER A 68 19.76 -37.20 -7.74
C SER A 68 19.75 -37.82 -6.34
N LYS A 69 19.82 -39.16 -6.32
CA LYS A 69 20.00 -40.02 -5.16
C LYS A 69 21.37 -39.77 -4.49
N ILE A 70 21.36 -39.84 -3.15
CA ILE A 70 22.27 -40.58 -2.24
C ILE A 70 23.75 -40.68 -2.66
N ASN A 71 24.66 -40.10 -1.85
CA ASN A 71 25.61 -40.90 -1.07
C ASN A 71 26.36 -40.09 0.01
N GLN A 72 26.70 -40.83 1.07
CA GLN A 72 27.46 -40.44 2.26
C GLN A 72 28.95 -40.23 1.94
N SER A 73 29.62 -39.35 2.69
CA SER A 73 31.00 -39.57 3.16
C SER A 73 31.39 -38.58 4.27
N GLU A 74 32.10 -39.13 5.23
CA GLU A 74 32.64 -38.58 6.47
C GLU A 74 33.80 -37.59 6.27
N GLY A 75 34.25 -36.93 7.35
CA GLY A 75 35.65 -36.49 7.48
C GLY A 75 35.93 -35.04 7.91
N GLN A 76 36.11 -34.86 9.22
CA GLN A 76 37.20 -34.16 9.93
C GLN A 76 37.80 -32.80 9.45
N THR A 77 37.75 -31.83 10.39
CA THR A 77 38.85 -31.05 11.00
C THR A 77 39.90 -30.34 10.13
N THR A 78 40.00 -28.99 10.19
CA THR A 78 41.02 -28.20 10.94
C THR A 78 41.01 -26.70 10.56
N GLU A 79 41.27 -25.86 11.58
CA GLU A 79 42.06 -24.60 11.63
C GLU A 79 41.77 -23.45 10.64
N ALA A 80 41.29 -22.30 11.10
CA ALA A 80 41.97 -21.19 11.80
C ALA A 80 42.31 -20.06 10.81
N ILE A 81 41.93 -18.82 11.14
CA ILE A 81 42.67 -17.55 10.94
C ILE A 81 41.77 -16.38 11.40
N VAL A 82 42.27 -15.69 12.42
CA VAL A 82 41.92 -14.35 12.95
C VAL A 82 42.90 -13.37 12.29
N PRO A 83 42.54 -12.13 11.87
CA PRO A 83 42.59 -10.93 12.75
C PRO A 83 41.42 -9.93 12.48
N GLU A 84 40.78 -9.31 13.47
CA GLU A 84 41.21 -8.23 14.39
C GLU A 84 40.67 -6.85 13.95
N SER A 85 40.24 -6.05 14.93
CA SER A 85 39.95 -4.60 14.88
C SER A 85 38.64 -4.16 14.19
N SER A 86 37.81 -3.25 14.73
CA SER A 86 37.97 -2.28 15.82
C SER A 86 36.66 -1.52 16.09
N SER A 87 36.59 -0.97 17.32
CA SER A 87 36.00 0.33 17.70
C SER A 87 34.57 0.45 18.30
N SER A 88 34.60 0.94 19.55
CA SER A 88 33.78 2.01 20.15
C SER A 88 32.47 1.72 20.89
N THR A 89 32.64 1.51 22.20
CA THR A 89 31.96 2.17 23.34
C THR A 89 31.80 3.69 23.13
N VAL A 90 30.90 4.50 23.70
CA VAL A 90 29.95 4.50 24.83
C VAL A 90 28.86 5.52 24.45
N ASN A 91 27.63 5.37 24.96
CA ASN A 91 26.96 6.51 25.60
C ASN A 91 25.70 6.07 26.34
N ALA A 92 25.76 6.25 27.66
CA ALA A 92 24.65 6.15 28.59
C ALA A 92 24.04 7.53 28.81
N SER A 93 22.71 7.63 28.81
CA SER A 93 21.97 8.61 29.59
C SER A 93 20.53 8.13 29.82
N ALA A 94 20.19 8.14 31.11
CA ALA A 94 18.93 7.84 31.79
C ALA A 94 17.73 8.71 31.29
N PRO A 95 16.45 8.52 31.72
CA PRO A 95 16.01 7.95 33.01
C PRO A 95 14.77 7.04 33.02
N SER A 96 14.68 6.23 34.08
CA SER A 96 13.45 5.57 34.52
C SER A 96 13.23 5.87 36.00
N GLN A 97 12.01 6.29 36.36
CA GLN A 97 11.51 6.38 37.73
C GLN A 97 10.32 5.43 37.91
N THR A 98 10.27 4.83 39.12
CA THR A 98 9.08 4.42 39.91
C THR A 98 8.15 3.36 39.31
N SER A 99 7.60 2.36 40.02
CA SER A 99 7.61 1.89 41.42
C SER A 99 6.54 0.77 41.46
N VAL A 100 6.74 -0.33 42.19
CA VAL A 100 5.85 -0.90 43.24
C VAL A 100 6.15 -2.39 43.55
N THR A 101 6.32 -2.63 44.86
CA THR A 101 6.11 -3.83 45.69
C THR A 101 4.76 -4.55 45.38
N SER A 102 4.46 -5.81 45.69
CA SER A 102 5.00 -6.84 46.60
C SER A 102 4.34 -8.20 46.28
N GLU A 103 4.90 -9.27 46.88
CA GLU A 103 4.24 -10.52 47.32
C GLU A 103 4.11 -11.74 46.38
N THR A 104 4.96 -12.73 46.69
CA THR A 104 4.79 -14.16 46.45
C THR A 104 4.11 -14.80 47.68
N PRO A 105 3.27 -15.84 47.51
CA PRO A 105 3.69 -17.15 48.01
C PRO A 105 3.29 -18.31 47.06
N ALA A 106 3.80 -19.49 47.42
CA ALA A 106 4.07 -20.63 46.57
C ALA A 106 2.91 -21.62 46.36
N THR A 107 3.18 -22.56 45.44
CA THR A 107 2.79 -23.98 45.44
C THR A 107 1.65 -24.39 44.51
N SER A 108 2.00 -25.02 43.38
CA SER A 108 1.77 -26.46 43.14
C SER A 108 2.01 -26.82 41.67
N ASP A 109 3.02 -27.66 41.40
CA ASP A 109 3.07 -28.53 40.21
C ASP A 109 2.02 -29.65 40.36
N PRO A 110 1.35 -30.07 39.27
CA PRO A 110 1.81 -31.29 38.61
C PRO A 110 1.65 -31.33 37.07
N THR A 111 2.71 -31.81 36.41
CA THR A 111 2.78 -32.89 35.40
C THR A 111 1.69 -33.05 34.31
N ILE A 112 2.18 -33.35 33.09
CA ILE A 112 1.59 -34.11 31.93
C ILE A 112 1.17 -33.22 30.70
N PRO A 113 1.40 -33.64 29.43
CA PRO A 113 2.67 -33.85 28.71
C PRO A 113 2.74 -33.00 27.41
N ALA A 114 3.93 -32.92 26.81
CA ALA A 114 4.14 -32.29 25.51
C ALA A 114 3.44 -33.08 24.38
N GLU A 115 2.33 -32.56 23.86
CA GLU A 115 1.77 -33.01 22.59
C GLU A 115 2.36 -32.21 21.43
N THR A 116 3.19 -32.93 20.68
CA THR A 116 3.54 -32.79 19.27
C THR A 116 2.53 -31.95 18.46
N SER A 117 2.83 -30.68 18.23
CA SER A 117 2.15 -29.89 17.20
C SER A 117 2.87 -30.05 15.87
N THR A 118 2.34 -30.97 15.09
CA THR A 118 2.57 -31.14 13.66
C THR A 118 2.39 -29.80 12.93
N PRO A 119 3.38 -29.26 12.20
CA PRO A 119 3.13 -28.11 11.35
C PRO A 119 2.33 -28.56 10.13
N ILE A 120 1.08 -28.11 10.07
CA ILE A 120 0.22 -28.20 8.88
C ILE A 120 0.94 -27.45 7.75
N PRO A 121 1.30 -28.10 6.62
CA PRO A 121 1.82 -27.37 5.47
C PRO A 121 0.68 -26.57 4.86
N THR A 122 0.71 -25.25 5.09
CA THR A 122 0.01 -24.25 4.28
C THR A 122 0.42 -24.44 2.82
N THR A 123 -0.36 -25.21 2.08
CA THR A 123 -0.21 -25.35 0.63
C THR A 123 -0.78 -24.10 -0.04
N SER A 124 -0.04 -23.00 0.04
CA SER A 124 -0.12 -21.95 -0.97
C SER A 124 0.24 -22.59 -2.30
N SER A 125 -0.78 -22.99 -3.08
CA SER A 125 -0.62 -23.54 -4.42
C SER A 125 -0.24 -22.43 -5.41
N THR A 126 0.94 -21.86 -5.18
CA THR A 126 1.63 -20.99 -6.13
C THR A 126 2.01 -21.83 -7.35
N GLY A 127 1.20 -21.74 -8.40
CA GLY A 127 1.64 -21.88 -9.78
C GLY A 127 2.23 -23.23 -10.17
N ARG A 128 1.47 -24.32 -10.09
CA ARG A 128 1.81 -25.52 -10.88
C ARG A 128 1.55 -25.20 -12.36
N ALA A 129 2.62 -25.21 -13.15
CA ALA A 129 2.59 -25.03 -14.60
C ALA A 129 2.01 -26.28 -15.28
N ILE A 130 0.68 -26.47 -15.24
CA ILE A 130 0.03 -27.30 -16.26
C ILE A 130 0.16 -26.56 -17.61
N ASP A 131 0.79 -27.26 -18.55
CA ASP A 131 0.80 -27.07 -20.01
C ASP A 131 1.16 -25.67 -20.53
N GLY A 132 2.45 -25.33 -20.60
CA GLY A 132 3.07 -24.43 -21.61
C GLY A 132 2.50 -23.02 -21.87
N LEU A 133 1.41 -22.64 -21.21
CA LEU A 133 0.64 -21.43 -21.45
C LEU A 133 1.09 -20.40 -20.40
N THR A 134 1.68 -19.31 -20.86
CA THR A 134 1.88 -18.12 -20.03
C THR A 134 0.60 -17.73 -19.28
N ARG A 135 0.68 -17.01 -18.15
CA ARG A 135 -0.52 -16.61 -17.37
C ARG A 135 -1.62 -15.93 -18.22
N ALA A 136 -1.24 -15.25 -19.30
CA ALA A 136 -2.13 -14.60 -20.27
C ALA A 136 -2.92 -15.57 -21.15
N THR A 137 -2.46 -16.81 -21.27
CA THR A 137 -3.09 -17.85 -22.07
C THR A 137 -3.81 -18.88 -21.21
N ARG A 138 -3.46 -19.01 -19.92
CA ARG A 138 -4.17 -19.88 -18.94
C ARG A 138 -5.56 -19.35 -18.58
N PHE A 139 -5.74 -18.03 -18.53
CA PHE A 139 -7.02 -17.40 -18.23
C PHE A 139 -7.35 -16.32 -19.26
N PRO A 140 -8.60 -16.23 -19.71
CA PRO A 140 -9.02 -15.18 -20.63
C PRO A 140 -8.84 -13.78 -20.00
N PRO A 141 -8.71 -12.71 -20.83
CA PRO A 141 -8.45 -11.37 -20.34
C PRO A 141 -9.58 -10.86 -19.44
N ASN A 142 -9.21 -10.30 -18.29
CA ASN A 142 -10.15 -9.81 -17.27
C ASN A 142 -11.09 -8.72 -17.85
N PRO A 143 -12.42 -8.88 -17.76
CA PRO A 143 -13.38 -7.92 -18.33
C PRO A 143 -13.41 -6.56 -17.61
N PHE A 144 -12.83 -6.45 -16.41
CA PHE A 144 -12.79 -5.21 -15.62
C PHE A 144 -11.58 -4.32 -15.93
N LEU A 145 -10.59 -4.84 -16.66
CA LEU A 145 -9.35 -4.13 -16.95
C LEU A 145 -9.29 -3.75 -18.43
N PRO A 146 -8.64 -2.61 -18.76
CA PRO A 146 -8.28 -2.34 -20.14
C PRO A 146 -7.23 -3.37 -20.60
N PHE A 147 -7.35 -3.81 -21.84
CA PHE A 147 -6.46 -4.81 -22.43
C PHE A 147 -5.66 -4.18 -23.56
N ARG A 148 -4.35 -4.43 -23.58
CA ARG A 148 -3.49 -4.01 -24.69
C ARG A 148 -3.49 -5.11 -25.75
N ASN A 149 -3.92 -4.79 -26.96
CA ASN A 149 -3.86 -5.73 -28.06
C ASN A 149 -2.39 -6.03 -28.41
N PRO A 150 -1.93 -7.29 -28.38
CA PRO A 150 -0.52 -7.62 -28.63
C PRO A 150 -0.09 -7.36 -30.08
N THR A 151 -1.00 -7.45 -31.06
CA THR A 151 -0.66 -7.25 -32.48
C THR A 151 -0.60 -5.78 -32.86
N THR A 152 -1.64 -5.01 -32.49
CA THR A 152 -1.75 -3.58 -32.86
C THR A 152 -1.12 -2.64 -31.83
N GLY A 153 -0.79 -3.12 -30.63
CA GLY A 153 -0.23 -2.32 -29.54
C GLY A 153 -1.20 -1.32 -28.90
N ARG A 154 -2.41 -1.15 -29.43
CA ARG A 154 -3.45 -0.22 -28.94
C ARG A 154 -4.13 -0.75 -27.69
N TRP A 155 -4.51 0.17 -26.79
CA TRP A 155 -5.28 -0.16 -25.59
C TRP A 155 -6.78 -0.17 -25.92
N ALA A 156 -7.42 -1.30 -25.73
CA ALA A 156 -8.87 -1.41 -25.69
C ALA A 156 -9.37 -1.03 -24.29
N GLY A 157 -10.49 -0.31 -24.23
CA GLY A 157 -11.20 -0.08 -22.98
C GLY A 157 -11.64 -1.39 -22.32
N ALA A 158 -11.92 -1.34 -21.02
CA ALA A 158 -12.48 -2.50 -20.32
C ALA A 158 -13.84 -2.87 -20.92
N ARG A 159 -14.11 -4.17 -21.05
CA ARG A 159 -15.41 -4.68 -21.58
C ARG A 159 -16.59 -4.22 -20.72
N ILE A 160 -16.36 -4.04 -19.43
CA ILE A 160 -17.33 -3.55 -18.46
C ILE A 160 -16.83 -2.22 -17.91
N SER A 161 -17.62 -1.15 -18.07
CA SER A 161 -17.28 0.21 -17.61
C SER A 161 -17.14 0.30 -16.08
N LEU A 162 -16.43 1.33 -15.58
CA LEU A 162 -16.24 1.54 -14.14
C LEU A 162 -17.55 1.74 -13.36
N ARG A 163 -18.59 2.31 -13.99
CA ARG A 163 -19.93 2.46 -13.41
C ARG A 163 -20.58 1.08 -13.24
N THR A 164 -20.62 0.31 -14.32
CA THR A 164 -21.19 -1.04 -14.30
C THR A 164 -20.43 -2.00 -13.39
N GLN A 165 -19.09 -1.86 -13.29
CA GLN A 165 -18.28 -2.59 -12.31
C GLN A 165 -18.73 -2.26 -10.88
N ALA A 166 -18.94 -0.98 -10.57
CA ALA A 166 -19.40 -0.55 -9.25
C ALA A 166 -20.81 -1.08 -8.93
N ASP A 167 -21.71 -1.10 -9.92
CA ASP A 167 -23.06 -1.68 -9.75
C ASP A 167 -22.97 -3.18 -9.44
N LEU A 168 -22.16 -3.94 -10.20
CA LEU A 168 -21.96 -5.37 -9.98
C LEU A 168 -21.36 -5.64 -8.61
N VAL A 169 -20.32 -4.89 -8.22
CA VAL A 169 -19.69 -4.99 -6.91
C VAL A 169 -20.70 -4.62 -5.80
N LYS A 170 -21.51 -3.58 -5.97
CA LYS A 170 -22.54 -3.20 -4.99
C LYS A 170 -23.58 -4.31 -4.82
N LEU A 171 -24.05 -4.93 -5.90
CA LEU A 171 -24.97 -6.07 -5.82
C LEU A 171 -24.29 -7.28 -5.18
N ALA A 172 -23.07 -7.62 -5.61
CA ALA A 172 -22.34 -8.77 -5.10
C ALA A 172 -22.03 -8.66 -3.60
N LYS A 173 -21.76 -7.44 -3.10
CA LYS A 173 -21.64 -7.16 -1.67
C LYS A 173 -22.91 -7.44 -0.89
N LYS A 174 -24.08 -7.04 -1.42
CA LYS A 174 -25.37 -7.30 -0.76
C LYS A 174 -25.67 -8.79 -0.63
N HIS A 175 -25.15 -9.59 -1.55
CA HIS A 175 -25.33 -11.04 -1.61
C HIS A 175 -24.06 -11.80 -1.21
N SER A 176 -23.07 -11.16 -0.57
CA SER A 176 -21.83 -11.78 -0.08
C SER A 176 -21.00 -12.60 -1.10
N ILE A 177 -21.19 -12.39 -2.40
CA ILE A 177 -20.52 -13.12 -3.50
C ILE A 177 -19.44 -12.29 -4.22
N GLU A 178 -18.93 -11.24 -3.57
CA GLU A 178 -17.90 -10.37 -4.17
C GLU A 178 -16.63 -11.14 -4.57
N ASN A 179 -16.27 -12.18 -3.82
CA ASN A 179 -15.10 -13.03 -4.09
C ASN A 179 -15.19 -13.77 -5.44
N LEU A 180 -16.41 -13.97 -5.97
CA LEU A 180 -16.65 -14.60 -7.27
C LEU A 180 -16.45 -13.64 -8.45
N LEU A 181 -16.43 -12.33 -8.20
CA LEU A 181 -16.17 -11.35 -9.25
C LEU A 181 -14.68 -11.32 -9.64
N PRO A 182 -14.37 -10.86 -10.86
CA PRO A 182 -13.01 -10.59 -11.24
C PRO A 182 -12.35 -9.52 -10.35
N PRO A 183 -11.04 -9.62 -10.09
CA PRO A 183 -10.32 -8.60 -9.35
C PRO A 183 -10.39 -7.27 -10.11
N GLY A 184 -10.74 -6.19 -9.42
CA GLY A 184 -11.07 -4.91 -10.07
C GLY A 184 -10.76 -3.70 -9.19
N ARG A 185 -10.64 -2.51 -9.81
CA ARG A 185 -10.36 -1.26 -9.07
C ARG A 185 -11.46 -0.85 -8.08
N LYS A 186 -12.62 -1.48 -8.17
CA LYS A 186 -13.83 -1.15 -7.41
C LYS A 186 -14.14 -2.13 -6.28
N SER A 187 -13.42 -3.26 -6.17
CA SER A 187 -13.62 -4.24 -5.09
C SER A 187 -13.32 -3.65 -3.71
N THR A 188 -13.93 -4.21 -2.66
CA THR A 188 -13.65 -3.93 -1.23
C THR A 188 -12.18 -4.08 -0.92
N VAL A 189 -11.67 -5.30 -1.09
CA VAL A 189 -10.30 -5.71 -0.74
C VAL A 189 -9.30 -4.72 -1.30
N PHE A 190 -9.40 -4.41 -2.59
CA PHE A 190 -8.47 -3.50 -3.24
C PHE A 190 -8.60 -2.04 -2.78
N LYS A 191 -9.79 -1.59 -2.35
CA LYS A 191 -9.97 -0.25 -1.78
C LYS A 191 -9.40 -0.16 -0.37
N GLU A 192 -9.64 -1.18 0.45
CA GLU A 192 -9.14 -1.28 1.81
C GLU A 192 -7.62 -1.32 1.80
N GLU A 193 -7.01 -2.23 1.03
CA GLU A 193 -5.56 -2.30 0.84
C GLU A 193 -4.99 -0.98 0.32
N ARG A 194 -5.69 -0.30 -0.60
CA ARG A 194 -5.25 1.00 -1.11
C ARG A 194 -5.23 2.06 -0.02
N VAL A 195 -6.26 2.12 0.83
CA VAL A 195 -6.34 3.10 1.91
C VAL A 195 -5.27 2.79 2.95
N LEU A 196 -5.11 1.52 3.36
CA LEU A 196 -4.09 1.08 4.31
C LEU A 196 -2.67 1.38 3.83
N HIS A 197 -2.36 1.05 2.58
CA HIS A 197 -1.00 1.23 2.05
C HIS A 197 -0.69 2.69 1.69
N ARG A 198 -1.65 3.43 1.10
CA ARG A 198 -1.35 4.74 0.49
C ARG A 198 -1.81 5.94 1.31
N GLY A 199 -2.73 5.75 2.24
CA GLY A 199 -3.28 6.84 3.04
C GLY A 199 -4.00 7.93 2.24
N LEU A 200 -4.23 9.07 2.89
CA LEU A 200 -4.76 10.27 2.24
C LEU A 200 -3.63 11.01 1.52
N ARG A 201 -3.81 11.29 0.23
CA ARG A 201 -2.78 11.93 -0.62
C ARG A 201 -3.26 13.19 -1.33
N VAL A 202 -4.31 13.83 -0.79
CA VAL A 202 -4.79 15.11 -1.29
C VAL A 202 -3.72 16.17 -1.03
N LYS A 203 -3.43 17.05 -2.00
CA LYS A 203 -2.38 18.05 -1.85
C LYS A 203 -2.72 18.99 -0.68
N GLY A 204 -1.77 19.20 0.23
CA GLY A 204 -1.93 20.01 1.43
C GLY A 204 -2.37 19.22 2.67
N THR A 205 -3.31 18.29 2.53
CA THR A 205 -3.88 17.50 3.66
C THR A 205 -3.37 16.05 3.72
N GLY A 206 -2.66 15.59 2.69
CA GLY A 206 -2.12 14.24 2.65
C GLY A 206 -1.00 14.04 3.67
N GLU A 207 -0.73 12.79 4.00
CA GLU A 207 0.34 12.41 4.93
C GLU A 207 1.69 13.02 4.49
N GLY A 208 2.34 13.75 5.40
CA GLY A 208 3.60 14.45 5.14
C GLY A 208 3.49 15.70 4.25
N GLN A 209 2.29 16.18 3.92
CA GLN A 209 2.09 17.46 3.23
C GLN A 209 1.66 18.55 4.21
N GLN A 210 2.02 19.80 3.90
CA GLN A 210 1.57 20.98 4.62
C GLN A 210 0.73 21.87 3.69
N VAL A 211 -0.24 22.58 4.28
CA VAL A 211 -1.08 23.56 3.59
C VAL A 211 -0.25 24.80 3.27
N LYS A 212 -0.47 25.39 2.09
CA LYS A 212 0.27 26.58 1.62
C LYS A 212 0.05 27.85 2.46
N GLY A 213 -1.04 27.90 3.22
CA GLY A 213 -1.58 29.11 3.85
C GLY A 213 -2.21 30.10 2.87
N HIS A 214 -2.99 31.05 3.36
CA HIS A 214 -3.48 32.18 2.57
C HIS A 214 -2.38 33.20 2.30
N GLN A 215 -2.60 34.12 1.35
CA GLN A 215 -1.59 35.14 1.02
C GLN A 215 -1.32 36.09 2.19
N TRP A 216 -2.34 36.42 2.98
CA TRP A 216 -2.22 37.31 4.13
C TRP A 216 -1.48 36.63 5.29
N GLU A 217 -1.78 35.37 5.61
CA GLU A 217 -1.08 34.58 6.64
C GLU A 217 0.43 34.54 6.38
N ARG A 218 0.83 34.33 5.13
CA ARG A 218 2.24 34.34 4.73
C ARG A 218 2.90 35.71 4.82
N LYS A 219 2.15 36.81 4.65
CA LYS A 219 2.68 38.19 4.63
C LYS A 219 2.64 38.87 6.00
N ILE A 220 1.73 38.47 6.89
CA ILE A 220 1.59 39.02 8.25
C ILE A 220 2.92 39.08 9.01
N PRO A 221 3.76 38.03 9.09
CA PRO A 221 4.98 38.10 9.90
C PRO A 221 5.92 39.21 9.39
N ALA A 222 6.12 39.30 8.07
CA ALA A 222 6.93 40.34 7.46
C ALA A 222 6.30 41.74 7.59
N LEU A 223 4.96 41.84 7.58
CA LEU A 223 4.26 43.11 7.81
C LEU A 223 4.38 43.57 9.26
N LEU A 224 4.32 42.65 10.22
CA LEU A 224 4.46 42.95 11.65
C LEU A 224 5.89 43.42 11.99
N GLN A 225 6.91 42.77 11.44
CA GLN A 225 8.31 43.19 11.61
C GLN A 225 8.53 44.61 11.09
N LYS A 226 8.08 44.91 9.87
CA LYS A 226 8.14 46.27 9.30
C LYS A 226 7.42 47.31 10.15
N ARG A 227 6.31 46.91 10.78
CA ARG A 227 5.56 47.79 11.70
C ARG A 227 6.36 48.05 12.98
N GLN A 228 7.00 47.03 13.55
CA GLN A 228 7.85 47.17 14.73
C GLN A 228 9.06 48.08 14.45
N GLU A 229 9.77 47.84 13.35
CA GLU A 229 10.91 48.66 12.92
C GLU A 229 10.51 50.13 12.70
N ALA A 230 9.36 50.37 12.07
CA ALA A 230 8.85 51.73 11.86
C ALA A 230 8.52 52.44 13.18
N LEU A 231 7.96 51.73 14.17
CA LEU A 231 7.68 52.28 15.49
C LEU A 231 8.96 52.59 16.26
N GLU A 232 9.97 51.73 16.17
CA GLU A 232 11.28 51.96 16.81
C GLU A 232 12.02 53.15 16.20
N GLN A 233 11.94 53.34 14.88
CA GLN A 233 12.57 54.47 14.17
C GLN A 233 11.77 55.77 14.25
N MET A 234 10.48 55.71 14.61
CA MET A 234 9.59 56.87 14.65
C MET A 234 10.11 58.00 15.56
N PRO A 235 10.59 57.76 16.80
CA PRO A 235 11.07 58.83 17.67
C PRO A 235 12.26 59.59 17.09
N ALA A 236 13.21 58.86 16.47
CA ALA A 236 14.36 59.47 15.82
C ALA A 236 13.96 60.32 14.62
N LEU A 237 13.04 59.81 13.78
CA LEU A 237 12.48 60.54 12.63
C LEU A 237 11.75 61.82 13.06
N VAL A 238 10.95 61.76 14.12
CA VAL A 238 10.22 62.93 14.65
C VAL A 238 11.21 63.99 15.15
N ARG A 239 12.27 63.60 15.86
CA ARG A 239 13.34 64.53 16.30
C ARG A 239 14.02 65.20 15.12
N GLU A 240 14.40 64.44 14.09
CA GLU A 240 15.02 65.00 12.87
C GLU A 240 14.06 65.98 12.16
N TRP A 241 12.78 65.63 12.06
CA TRP A 241 11.76 66.46 11.42
C TRP A 241 11.49 67.78 12.16
N GLN A 242 11.39 67.72 13.49
CA GLN A 242 11.22 68.91 14.35
C GLN A 242 12.45 69.82 14.28
N ALA A 243 13.66 69.26 14.44
CA ALA A 243 14.92 70.01 14.38
C ALA A 243 15.12 70.74 13.04
N ARG A 244 14.62 70.16 11.94
CA ARG A 244 14.72 70.74 10.59
C ARG A 244 13.61 71.76 10.26
N GLY A 245 12.76 72.10 11.23
CA GLY A 245 11.76 73.16 11.12
C GLY A 245 10.41 72.70 10.57
N HIS A 246 9.88 71.58 11.06
CA HIS A 246 8.50 71.12 10.82
C HIS A 246 8.14 71.04 9.33
N GLY A 247 9.04 70.49 8.51
CA GLY A 247 8.78 70.22 7.09
C GLY A 247 9.34 71.25 6.10
N ARG A 248 9.80 72.43 6.53
CA ARG A 248 10.34 73.46 5.59
C ARG A 248 11.55 72.98 4.77
N GLY A 249 12.39 72.10 5.34
CA GLY A 249 13.56 71.51 4.67
C GLY A 249 13.50 69.99 4.48
N TRP A 250 12.32 69.38 4.63
CA TRP A 250 12.15 67.92 4.54
C TRP A 250 12.01 67.46 3.09
N LYS A 251 12.83 66.50 2.66
CA LYS A 251 12.78 65.94 1.28
C LYS A 251 12.41 64.45 1.25
N LYS A 252 12.36 63.78 2.42
CA LYS A 252 12.11 62.33 2.56
C LYS A 252 10.61 62.03 2.64
N PHE A 253 9.83 62.43 1.65
CA PHE A 253 8.40 62.13 1.62
C PHE A 253 8.12 60.70 1.16
N PRO A 254 7.13 60.01 1.72
CA PRO A 254 6.73 58.70 1.24
C PRO A 254 6.20 58.81 -0.18
N LYS A 255 6.62 57.89 -1.06
CA LYS A 255 6.12 57.83 -2.43
C LYS A 255 4.75 57.16 -2.41
N VAL A 256 3.69 57.95 -2.64
CA VAL A 256 2.36 57.39 -2.86
C VAL A 256 2.39 56.70 -4.22
N LYS A 257 2.23 55.38 -4.23
CA LYS A 257 1.99 54.65 -5.48
C LYS A 257 0.54 54.92 -5.85
N GLY A 258 0.32 55.73 -6.90
CA GLY A 258 -1.03 56.06 -7.38
C GLY A 258 -1.84 54.79 -7.70
N PRO A 259 -3.17 54.91 -7.76
CA PRO A 259 -4.02 53.79 -8.15
C PRO A 259 -3.59 53.28 -9.54
N ARG A 260 -3.46 51.96 -9.66
CA ARG A 260 -3.42 51.28 -10.97
C ARG A 260 -4.83 50.93 -11.38
#